data_AF-A0A971EYC8-F1
#
_entry.id   AF-A0A971EYC8-F1
#
_cell.length_a   1.000
_cell.length_b   1.000
_cell.length_c   1.000
_cell.angle_alpha   90.00
_cell.angle_beta   90.00
_cell.angle_gamma   90.00
#
_symmetry.space_group_name_H-M   'P 1'
#
loop_
_entity.id
_entity.type
_entity.pdbx_description
1 polymer ?
#
loop_
_entity_poly.entity_id
_entity_poly.type
_entity_poly.pdbx_seq_one_letter_code
_entity_poly.pdbx_strand_id
1 'polypeptide(L)'
;ENLITKLHSKAENRTSKILETSLKILKIGAKTAISTVGLDGGAIVDVFDKESEDIAKAVSDLKDAFQDSVNDKLKDSKKDRVVIFVDDLDRLNPAKAVELLEVLKVFLDCENCVFILAVDYSVVTAGVKQKFGNLVDEDKGKSFFDKIIQLPFKMPVAQYDIKKYIYDMLIKMDMKVDSRIIQDYKQLIRTSIGFNPRSIKRLFNTYQLLNLISCCKASKVQEELRQRLLFATICMQMTYEHLYSLIVTSSKNDELTGKSLRGLADPDIVRNYKGLPEELRLVDKDGKIDEDELIRMCAFMKAFVSIVDIDKSKLLSDEELNDLKEILFFSSVTSIMEEAKVNTGMEVEQKIRVRNRAIIDAVDANLTSIIGDFMIWQPIKAENDIKMSDVSCSIDLITLSGIPFKYEFSISSKSMQDICLHLKLICTQEMLEKLKEFFGPNPLDSEIQPIINDKGYEYTCISIPEAESIDVITSRIKEAHEILKTKGYIA
;
A
#
# COMPACT_ATOMS: atom_id res chain seq x y z
N GLU A 1 34.29 -11.94 -31.63
CA GLU A 1 34.18 -12.82 -30.45
C GLU A 1 34.22 -12.01 -29.17
N ASN A 2 33.23 -12.22 -28.31
CA ASN A 2 33.13 -11.57 -27.00
C ASN A 2 34.22 -12.14 -26.08
N LEU A 3 34.71 -11.37 -25.10
CA LEU A 3 35.74 -11.83 -24.14
C LEU A 3 35.33 -13.17 -23.50
N ILE A 4 34.04 -13.30 -23.21
CA ILE A 4 33.39 -14.50 -22.66
C ILE A 4 33.52 -15.70 -23.62
N THR A 5 33.45 -15.50 -24.94
CA THR A 5 33.53 -16.58 -25.94
C THR A 5 34.97 -17.07 -26.12
N LYS A 6 35.96 -16.16 -26.10
CA LYS A 6 37.41 -16.52 -26.07
C LYS A 6 37.81 -17.15 -24.73
N LEU A 7 37.20 -16.71 -23.62
CA LEU A 7 37.35 -17.35 -22.32
C LEU A 7 36.73 -18.74 -22.33
N HIS A 8 35.52 -18.94 -22.87
CA HIS A 8 34.84 -20.24 -22.97
C HIS A 8 35.66 -21.27 -23.76
N SER A 9 36.23 -20.91 -24.90
CA SER A 9 37.01 -21.83 -25.74
C SER A 9 38.38 -22.21 -25.14
N LYS A 10 38.98 -21.34 -24.31
CA LYS A 10 40.14 -21.69 -23.46
C LYS A 10 39.73 -22.42 -22.16
N ALA A 11 38.48 -22.27 -21.73
CA ALA A 11 37.96 -22.70 -20.42
C ALA A 11 37.40 -24.14 -20.39
N GLU A 12 36.86 -24.67 -21.48
CA GLU A 12 36.07 -25.93 -21.49
C GLU A 12 36.76 -27.17 -20.86
N ASN A 13 38.09 -27.20 -20.74
CA ASN A 13 38.81 -28.27 -20.03
C ASN A 13 39.41 -27.87 -18.67
N ARG A 14 39.42 -26.58 -18.30
CA ARG A 14 40.07 -26.05 -17.08
C ARG A 14 39.08 -25.45 -16.07
N THR A 15 38.02 -24.77 -16.49
CA THR A 15 37.13 -24.03 -15.55
C THR A 15 36.25 -24.90 -14.67
N SER A 16 35.80 -26.08 -15.12
CA SER A 16 34.99 -27.00 -14.29
C SER A 16 35.78 -27.53 -13.09
N LYS A 17 37.06 -27.89 -13.32
CA LYS A 17 38.01 -28.24 -12.26
C LYS A 17 38.33 -27.06 -11.34
N ILE A 18 38.49 -25.86 -11.90
CA ILE A 18 38.87 -24.68 -11.13
C ILE A 18 37.72 -24.16 -10.24
N LEU A 19 36.47 -24.17 -10.72
CA LEU A 19 35.31 -23.73 -9.93
C LEU A 19 35.04 -24.68 -8.75
N GLU A 20 35.17 -25.99 -8.95
CA GLU A 20 35.14 -26.98 -7.86
C GLU A 20 36.30 -26.79 -6.86
N THR A 21 37.46 -26.36 -7.34
CA THR A 21 38.63 -26.12 -6.50
C THR A 21 38.46 -24.83 -5.69
N SER A 22 38.02 -23.71 -6.29
CA SER A 22 37.69 -22.46 -5.58
C SER A 22 36.63 -22.66 -4.48
N LEU A 23 35.62 -23.51 -4.74
CA LEU A 23 34.61 -23.90 -3.74
C LEU A 23 35.18 -24.74 -2.59
N LYS A 24 36.21 -25.57 -2.82
CA LYS A 24 36.91 -26.33 -1.76
C LYS A 24 37.78 -25.43 -0.88
N ILE A 25 38.45 -24.44 -1.48
CA ILE A 25 39.29 -23.45 -0.78
C ILE A 25 38.47 -22.62 0.20
N LEU A 26 37.26 -22.21 -0.21
CA LEU A 26 36.36 -21.40 0.61
C LEU A 26 35.87 -22.14 1.87
N LYS A 27 35.66 -23.47 1.77
CA LYS A 27 35.25 -24.32 2.92
C LYS A 27 36.36 -24.46 3.97
N ILE A 28 37.62 -24.34 3.58
CA ILE A 28 38.78 -24.48 4.49
C ILE A 28 39.09 -23.16 5.20
N GLY A 29 38.98 -22.02 4.51
CA GLY A 29 39.12 -20.68 5.11
C GLY A 29 38.03 -20.35 6.14
N ALA A 30 36.82 -20.88 5.94
CA ALA A 30 35.73 -20.75 6.92
C ALA A 30 35.97 -21.58 8.20
N LYS A 31 36.67 -22.72 8.10
CA LYS A 31 36.91 -23.62 9.24
C LYS A 31 38.02 -23.12 10.19
N THR A 32 39.02 -22.43 9.65
CA THR A 32 40.16 -21.87 10.41
C THR A 32 39.80 -20.61 11.19
N ALA A 33 38.80 -19.84 10.75
CA ALA A 33 38.27 -18.71 11.52
C ALA A 33 37.44 -19.13 12.76
N ILE A 34 37.03 -20.41 12.85
CA ILE A 34 36.13 -20.94 13.90
C ILE A 34 36.92 -21.60 15.06
N SER A 35 38.21 -21.94 14.88
CA SER A 35 38.94 -22.83 15.79
C SER A 35 39.93 -22.16 16.75
N THR A 36 39.76 -20.88 17.10
CA THR A 36 40.57 -20.24 18.17
C THR A 36 40.07 -20.56 19.60
N VAL A 37 39.26 -21.61 19.77
CA VAL A 37 38.93 -22.21 21.07
C VAL A 37 39.56 -23.59 21.14
N GLY A 38 40.46 -23.78 22.11
CA GLY A 38 41.54 -24.74 22.09
C GLY A 38 41.15 -26.22 21.94
N LEU A 39 41.99 -26.95 21.18
CA LEU A 39 42.28 -28.37 21.29
C LEU A 39 43.56 -28.68 20.48
N ASP A 40 44.33 -29.65 20.98
CA ASP A 40 45.73 -29.99 20.65
C ASP A 40 46.20 -29.83 19.19
N GLY A 41 47.26 -29.03 19.02
CA GLY A 41 47.86 -28.63 17.74
C GLY A 41 48.87 -29.62 17.13
N GLY A 42 48.89 -30.89 17.55
CA GLY A 42 49.88 -31.88 17.08
C GLY A 42 49.46 -32.72 15.87
N ALA A 43 48.16 -33.00 15.72
CA ALA A 43 47.65 -33.92 14.68
C ALA A 43 47.01 -33.22 13.47
N ILE A 44 46.88 -31.89 13.51
CA ILE A 44 46.27 -31.07 12.46
C ILE A 44 47.33 -30.57 11.45
N VAL A 45 48.60 -30.48 11.86
CA VAL A 45 49.68 -29.88 11.05
C VAL A 45 50.10 -30.77 9.87
N ASP A 46 50.14 -32.10 10.04
CA ASP A 46 50.66 -33.02 9.01
C ASP A 46 49.70 -33.26 7.81
N VAL A 47 48.41 -32.93 7.94
CA VAL A 47 47.43 -32.97 6.83
C VAL A 47 47.33 -31.61 6.12
N PHE A 48 47.82 -30.54 6.74
CA PHE A 48 47.69 -29.17 6.23
C PHE A 48 48.74 -28.79 5.18
N ASP A 49 49.98 -29.31 5.24
CA ASP A 49 51.08 -28.77 4.42
C ASP A 49 51.03 -29.13 2.92
N LYS A 50 50.44 -30.26 2.53
CA LYS A 50 50.42 -30.69 1.11
C LYS A 50 49.18 -30.23 0.32
N GLU A 51 48.02 -30.10 0.96
CA GLU A 51 46.79 -29.67 0.26
C GLU A 51 46.68 -28.13 0.14
N SER A 52 47.31 -27.36 1.04
CA SER A 52 47.28 -25.89 1.00
C SER A 52 48.15 -25.29 -0.12
N GLU A 53 49.28 -25.92 -0.46
CA GLU A 53 50.16 -25.47 -1.54
C GLU A 53 49.52 -25.63 -2.92
N ASP A 54 48.89 -26.78 -3.20
CA ASP A 54 48.22 -27.05 -4.48
C ASP A 54 47.04 -26.09 -4.71
N ILE A 55 46.34 -25.74 -3.63
CA ILE A 55 45.22 -24.81 -3.61
C ILE A 55 45.67 -23.37 -3.92
N ALA A 56 46.71 -22.87 -3.24
CA ALA A 56 47.21 -21.53 -3.45
C ALA A 56 47.74 -21.36 -4.89
N LYS A 57 48.40 -22.41 -5.40
CA LYS A 57 48.91 -22.47 -6.76
C LYS A 57 47.79 -22.43 -7.80
N ALA A 58 46.71 -23.19 -7.60
CA ALA A 58 45.56 -23.18 -8.51
C ALA A 58 44.86 -21.81 -8.59
N VAL A 59 44.81 -21.05 -7.48
CA VAL A 59 44.26 -19.69 -7.46
C VAL A 59 45.18 -18.71 -8.19
N SER A 60 46.50 -18.83 -8.00
CA SER A 60 47.48 -18.04 -8.75
C SER A 60 47.38 -18.31 -10.24
N ASP A 61 47.37 -19.57 -10.65
CA ASP A 61 47.26 -19.98 -12.06
C ASP A 61 45.98 -19.44 -12.73
N LEU A 62 44.86 -19.40 -11.98
CA LEU A 62 43.60 -18.83 -12.46
C LEU A 62 43.70 -17.31 -12.65
N LYS A 63 44.32 -16.61 -11.69
CA LYS A 63 44.53 -15.17 -11.76
C LYS A 63 45.46 -14.81 -12.93
N ASP A 64 46.53 -15.56 -13.11
CA ASP A 64 47.50 -15.36 -14.19
C ASP A 64 46.83 -15.60 -15.56
N ALA A 65 46.05 -16.68 -15.70
CA ALA A 65 45.30 -16.95 -16.92
C ALA A 65 44.27 -15.85 -17.25
N PHE A 66 43.65 -15.27 -16.21
CA PHE A 66 42.76 -14.12 -16.38
C PHE A 66 43.55 -12.87 -16.82
N GLN A 67 44.70 -12.57 -16.19
CA GLN A 67 45.56 -11.44 -16.55
C GLN A 67 46.07 -11.56 -18.00
N ASP A 68 46.49 -12.75 -18.42
CA ASP A 68 46.89 -13.02 -19.80
C ASP A 68 45.74 -12.76 -20.78
N SER A 69 44.54 -13.20 -20.42
CA SER A 69 43.34 -12.97 -21.24
C SER A 69 42.99 -11.49 -21.36
N VAL A 70 43.18 -10.71 -20.29
CA VAL A 70 43.04 -9.25 -20.30
C VAL A 70 44.09 -8.62 -21.21
N ASN A 71 45.36 -8.98 -21.04
CA ASN A 71 46.48 -8.45 -21.82
C ASN A 71 46.32 -8.74 -23.31
N ASP A 72 45.94 -9.96 -23.68
CA ASP A 72 45.65 -10.34 -25.06
C ASP A 72 44.52 -9.48 -25.64
N LYS A 73 43.46 -9.25 -24.86
CA LYS A 73 42.33 -8.43 -25.36
C LYS A 73 42.70 -6.97 -25.52
N LEU A 74 43.50 -6.42 -24.62
CA LEU A 74 43.97 -5.03 -24.70
C LEU A 74 44.85 -4.83 -25.93
N LYS A 75 45.75 -5.78 -26.22
CA LYS A 75 46.55 -5.81 -27.45
C LYS A 75 45.68 -5.87 -28.70
N ASP A 76 44.72 -6.79 -28.75
CA ASP A 76 43.80 -6.95 -29.89
C ASP A 76 42.95 -5.69 -30.14
N SER A 77 42.47 -5.05 -29.07
CA SER A 77 41.53 -3.93 -29.15
C SER A 77 42.17 -2.54 -29.20
N LYS A 78 43.50 -2.45 -28.99
CA LYS A 78 44.26 -1.20 -28.84
C LYS A 78 43.62 -0.26 -27.81
N LYS A 79 43.24 -0.83 -26.67
CA LYS A 79 42.70 -0.11 -25.51
C LYS A 79 43.63 -0.29 -24.32
N ASP A 80 43.55 0.62 -23.36
CA ASP A 80 44.43 0.61 -22.19
C ASP A 80 43.82 -0.11 -20.98
N ARG A 81 42.49 -0.29 -20.92
CA ARG A 81 41.80 -0.88 -19.78
C ARG A 81 40.57 -1.71 -20.17
N VAL A 82 40.26 -2.71 -19.34
CA VAL A 82 39.01 -3.48 -19.37
C VAL A 82 38.12 -3.00 -18.22
N VAL A 83 36.87 -2.67 -18.53
CA VAL A 83 35.86 -2.33 -17.51
C VAL A 83 34.90 -3.51 -17.36
N ILE A 84 34.77 -3.99 -16.13
CA ILE A 84 33.95 -5.17 -15.77
C ILE A 84 32.82 -4.70 -14.89
N PHE A 85 31.59 -4.78 -15.42
CA PHE A 85 30.37 -4.49 -14.68
C PHE A 85 29.83 -5.77 -14.04
N VAL A 86 29.58 -5.71 -12.73
CA VAL A 86 28.95 -6.77 -11.95
C VAL A 86 27.67 -6.18 -11.33
N ASP A 87 26.51 -6.64 -11.79
CA ASP A 87 25.19 -6.13 -11.39
C ASP A 87 24.33 -7.26 -10.78
N ASP A 88 23.22 -6.90 -10.15
CA ASP A 88 22.23 -7.81 -9.55
C ASP A 88 22.82 -8.77 -8.47
N LEU A 89 23.91 -8.38 -7.79
CA LEU A 89 24.50 -9.15 -6.69
C LEU A 89 23.52 -9.34 -5.52
N ASP A 90 22.62 -8.38 -5.34
CA ASP A 90 21.54 -8.36 -4.36
C ASP A 90 20.39 -9.33 -4.68
N ARG A 91 20.35 -9.93 -5.87
CA ARG A 91 19.38 -10.99 -6.23
C ARG A 91 19.81 -12.39 -5.83
N LEU A 92 21.06 -12.55 -5.43
CA LEU A 92 21.55 -13.80 -4.89
C LEU A 92 21.09 -13.95 -3.44
N ASN A 93 21.04 -15.19 -2.96
CA ASN A 93 20.91 -15.44 -1.53
C ASN A 93 22.04 -14.66 -0.80
N PRO A 94 21.75 -13.92 0.29
CA PRO A 94 22.74 -13.09 0.96
C PRO A 94 24.08 -13.80 1.26
N ALA A 95 24.05 -15.05 1.73
CA ALA A 95 25.28 -15.83 1.95
C ALA A 95 26.08 -16.08 0.66
N LYS A 96 25.38 -16.36 -0.45
CA LYS A 96 25.98 -16.58 -1.78
C LYS A 96 26.56 -15.30 -2.37
N ALA A 97 25.93 -14.15 -2.13
CA ALA A 97 26.47 -12.86 -2.57
C ALA A 97 27.84 -12.57 -1.91
N VAL A 98 27.98 -12.88 -0.62
CA VAL A 98 29.25 -12.74 0.12
C VAL A 98 30.31 -13.72 -0.39
N GLU A 99 29.95 -14.98 -0.66
CA GLU A 99 30.86 -15.95 -1.28
C GLU A 99 31.37 -15.48 -2.64
N LEU A 100 30.48 -14.91 -3.47
CA LEU A 100 30.87 -14.38 -4.78
C LEU A 100 31.80 -13.17 -4.66
N LEU A 101 31.55 -12.25 -3.72
CA LEU A 101 32.43 -11.11 -3.45
C LEU A 101 33.81 -11.55 -2.95
N GLU A 102 33.88 -12.61 -2.14
CA GLU A 102 35.16 -13.19 -1.71
C GLU A 102 35.95 -13.80 -2.87
N VAL A 103 35.29 -14.52 -3.78
CA VAL A 103 35.93 -15.05 -4.98
C VAL A 103 36.39 -13.92 -5.90
N LEU A 104 35.54 -12.89 -6.08
CA LEU A 104 35.88 -11.72 -6.91
C LEU A 104 37.13 -11.00 -6.40
N LYS A 105 37.36 -10.96 -5.08
CA LYS A 105 38.54 -10.33 -4.47
C LYS A 105 39.87 -10.79 -5.08
N VAL A 106 39.96 -12.03 -5.54
CA VAL A 106 41.16 -12.61 -6.19
C VAL A 106 41.54 -11.86 -7.48
N PHE A 107 40.57 -11.26 -8.16
CA PHE A 107 40.75 -10.63 -9.48
C PHE A 107 40.75 -9.10 -9.42
N LEU A 108 40.36 -8.50 -8.28
CA LEU A 108 40.21 -7.04 -8.16
C LEU A 108 41.54 -6.29 -8.26
N ASP A 109 42.67 -6.98 -8.08
CA ASP A 109 44.02 -6.44 -8.19
C ASP A 109 44.70 -6.74 -9.54
N CYS A 110 43.97 -7.31 -10.52
CA CYS A 110 44.47 -7.50 -11.87
C CYS A 110 44.76 -6.15 -12.55
N GLU A 111 45.90 -6.06 -13.21
CA GLU A 111 46.35 -4.85 -13.89
C GLU A 111 45.42 -4.52 -15.06
N ASN A 112 45.25 -3.21 -15.29
CA ASN A 112 44.45 -2.66 -16.38
C ASN A 112 42.95 -3.03 -16.33
N CYS A 113 42.46 -3.45 -15.17
CA CYS A 113 41.04 -3.72 -14.93
C CYS A 113 40.38 -2.63 -14.08
N VAL A 114 39.13 -2.31 -14.39
CA VAL A 114 38.25 -1.49 -13.55
C VAL A 114 36.99 -2.28 -13.27
N PHE A 115 36.73 -2.61 -12.01
CA PHE A 115 35.53 -3.32 -11.60
C PHE A 115 34.49 -2.33 -11.08
N ILE A 116 33.29 -2.38 -11.66
CA ILE A 116 32.14 -1.58 -11.23
C ILE A 116 31.10 -2.55 -10.69
N LEU A 117 30.86 -2.50 -9.38
CA LEU A 117 29.92 -3.37 -8.68
C LEU A 117 28.67 -2.58 -8.30
N ALA A 118 27.51 -3.03 -8.75
CA ALA A 118 26.21 -2.54 -8.30
C ALA A 118 25.67 -3.48 -7.22
N VAL A 119 25.61 -2.98 -5.98
CA VAL A 119 25.30 -3.80 -4.79
C VAL A 119 24.43 -3.02 -3.81
N ASP A 120 23.43 -3.67 -3.26
CA ASP A 120 22.72 -3.18 -2.08
C ASP A 120 23.52 -3.51 -0.80
N TYR A 121 23.88 -2.46 -0.06
CA TYR A 121 24.62 -2.56 1.20
C TYR A 121 23.89 -3.41 2.25
N SER A 122 22.55 -3.35 2.29
CA SER A 122 21.73 -4.09 3.25
C SER A 122 21.77 -5.59 3.00
N VAL A 123 21.74 -6.02 1.74
CA VAL A 123 21.77 -7.45 1.35
C VAL A 123 23.11 -8.09 1.71
N VAL A 124 24.22 -7.40 1.45
CA VAL A 124 25.54 -7.92 1.84
C VAL A 124 25.70 -7.95 3.36
N THR A 125 25.21 -6.94 4.09
CA THR A 125 25.24 -6.95 5.56
C THR A 125 24.45 -8.13 6.14
N ALA A 126 23.29 -8.43 5.55
CA ALA A 126 22.52 -9.63 5.92
C ALA A 126 23.29 -10.93 5.61
N GLY A 127 23.99 -10.98 4.47
CA GLY A 127 24.81 -12.13 4.07
C GLY A 127 25.98 -12.39 5.03
N VAL A 128 26.66 -11.33 5.46
CA VAL A 128 27.75 -11.41 6.44
C VAL A 128 27.22 -11.92 7.78
N LYS A 129 26.08 -11.40 8.26
CA LYS A 129 25.41 -11.90 9.48
C LYS A 129 25.04 -13.38 9.37
N GLN A 130 24.48 -13.81 8.24
CA GLN A 130 24.10 -15.20 8.02
C GLN A 130 25.30 -16.16 7.98
N LYS A 131 26.41 -15.72 7.38
CA LYS A 131 27.62 -16.55 7.20
C LYS A 131 28.46 -16.66 8.47
N PHE A 132 28.55 -15.58 9.26
CA PHE A 132 29.45 -15.49 10.42
C PHE A 132 28.71 -15.51 11.78
N GLY A 133 27.38 -15.62 11.80
CA GLY A 133 26.53 -15.73 13.00
C GLY A 133 26.13 -14.40 13.64
N ASN A 134 25.30 -14.46 14.69
CA ASN A 134 24.70 -13.29 15.35
C ASN A 134 25.67 -12.45 16.24
N LEU A 135 26.96 -12.82 16.33
CA LEU A 135 28.01 -12.11 17.08
C LEU A 135 28.75 -11.07 16.23
N VAL A 136 28.06 -10.52 15.23
CA VAL A 136 28.65 -9.70 14.17
C VAL A 136 27.98 -8.34 14.20
N ASP A 137 28.67 -7.37 14.82
CA ASP A 137 28.30 -5.95 14.78
C ASP A 137 28.20 -5.45 13.34
N GLU A 138 27.33 -4.44 13.11
CA GLU A 138 27.18 -3.76 11.81
C GLU A 138 28.53 -3.26 11.24
N ASP A 139 29.49 -2.99 12.13
CA ASP A 139 30.86 -2.59 11.79
C ASP A 139 31.64 -3.63 10.96
N LYS A 140 31.35 -4.93 11.09
CA LYS A 140 32.01 -5.98 10.29
C LYS A 140 31.52 -6.00 8.84
N GLY A 141 30.24 -5.71 8.60
CA GLY A 141 29.71 -5.57 7.23
C GLY A 141 30.35 -4.38 6.50
N LYS A 142 30.51 -3.26 7.22
CA LYS A 142 31.25 -2.09 6.73
C LYS A 142 32.72 -2.40 6.45
N SER A 143 33.41 -3.05 7.38
CA SER A 143 34.81 -3.47 7.21
C SER A 143 35.01 -4.44 6.04
N PHE A 144 34.02 -5.29 5.73
CA PHE A 144 34.06 -6.16 4.55
C PHE A 144 34.02 -5.34 3.25
N PHE A 145 33.12 -4.35 3.16
CA PHE A 145 33.06 -3.44 2.01
C PHE A 145 34.34 -2.61 1.86
N ASP A 146 34.87 -2.04 2.93
CA ASP A 146 36.07 -1.20 2.88
C ASP A 146 37.31 -1.97 2.37
N LYS A 147 37.34 -3.30 2.53
CA LYS A 147 38.43 -4.17 2.04
C LYS A 147 38.32 -4.55 0.56
N ILE A 148 37.13 -4.42 -0.03
CA ILE A 148 36.84 -4.89 -1.39
C ILE A 148 36.59 -3.69 -2.33
N ILE A 149 35.88 -2.68 -1.84
CA ILE A 149 35.49 -1.50 -2.61
C ILE A 149 36.42 -0.33 -2.26
N GLN A 150 37.27 0.03 -3.21
CA GLN A 150 38.19 1.18 -3.08
C GLN A 150 37.45 2.52 -3.12
N LEU A 151 36.40 2.62 -3.93
CA LEU A 151 35.63 3.84 -4.12
C LEU A 151 34.12 3.55 -4.02
N PRO A 152 33.50 3.77 -2.85
CA PRO A 152 32.06 3.63 -2.71
C PRO A 152 31.34 4.84 -3.34
N PHE A 153 30.48 4.58 -4.31
CA PHE A 153 29.64 5.60 -4.95
C PHE A 153 28.16 5.34 -4.62
N LYS A 154 27.54 6.25 -3.86
CA LYS A 154 26.10 6.19 -3.58
C LYS A 154 25.33 6.93 -4.67
N MET A 155 24.28 6.30 -5.21
CA MET A 155 23.43 6.92 -6.21
C MET A 155 22.71 8.16 -5.64
N PRO A 156 22.85 9.36 -6.24
CA PRO A 156 22.28 10.60 -5.71
C PRO A 156 20.79 10.72 -6.06
N VAL A 157 19.94 9.95 -5.38
CA VAL A 157 18.49 9.97 -5.60
C VAL A 157 17.84 11.32 -5.25
N ALA A 158 18.46 12.13 -4.40
CA ALA A 158 17.93 13.42 -3.95
C ALA A 158 18.03 14.55 -5.00
N GLN A 159 18.91 14.42 -6.01
CA GLN A 159 19.12 15.46 -7.04
C GLN A 159 18.28 15.26 -8.29
N TYR A 160 17.36 14.28 -8.26
CA TYR A 160 16.53 13.95 -9.40
C TYR A 160 15.41 14.98 -9.60
N ASP A 161 15.40 15.66 -10.75
CA ASP A 161 14.30 16.55 -11.12
C ASP A 161 13.09 15.74 -11.60
N ILE A 162 12.24 15.40 -10.64
CA ILE A 162 10.99 14.66 -10.87
C ILE A 162 10.07 15.43 -11.82
N LYS A 163 10.04 16.77 -11.75
CA LYS A 163 9.15 17.58 -12.62
C LYS A 163 9.59 17.42 -14.06
N LYS A 164 10.89 17.54 -14.31
CA LYS A 164 11.46 17.30 -15.64
C LYS A 164 11.21 15.88 -16.12
N TYR A 165 11.34 14.87 -15.24
CA TYR A 165 11.07 13.49 -15.63
C TYR A 165 9.61 13.23 -16.02
N ILE A 166 8.66 13.74 -15.23
CA ILE A 166 7.22 13.67 -15.54
C ILE A 166 6.95 14.37 -16.87
N TYR A 167 7.52 15.57 -17.07
CA TYR A 167 7.40 16.32 -18.31
C TYR A 167 7.92 15.54 -19.53
N ASP A 168 9.13 14.99 -19.44
CA ASP A 168 9.74 14.18 -20.51
C ASP A 168 8.91 12.93 -20.81
N MET A 169 8.24 12.35 -19.81
CA MET A 169 7.38 11.18 -20.01
C MET A 169 6.06 11.52 -20.69
N LEU A 170 5.41 12.60 -20.28
CA LEU A 170 4.17 13.07 -20.90
C LEU A 170 4.39 13.47 -22.37
N ILE A 171 5.52 14.13 -22.68
CA ILE A 171 5.86 14.50 -24.07
C ILE A 171 6.08 13.27 -24.94
N LYS A 172 6.76 12.24 -24.44
CA LYS A 172 6.95 10.99 -25.20
C LYS A 172 5.64 10.27 -25.51
N MET A 173 4.56 10.61 -24.81
CA MET A 173 3.22 10.07 -25.00
C MET A 173 2.32 10.99 -25.85
N ASP A 174 2.87 12.08 -26.42
CA ASP A 174 2.12 13.07 -27.22
C ASP A 174 0.94 13.71 -26.47
N MET A 175 1.08 13.87 -25.15
CA MET A 175 0.07 14.50 -24.32
C MET A 175 0.28 16.01 -24.23
N LYS A 176 -0.81 16.76 -24.07
CA LYS A 176 -0.72 18.18 -23.72
C LYS A 176 -0.18 18.32 -22.29
N VAL A 177 0.84 19.16 -22.14
CA VAL A 177 1.48 19.38 -20.85
C VAL A 177 1.37 20.85 -20.47
N ASP A 178 0.76 21.10 -19.31
CA ASP A 178 0.81 22.39 -18.64
C ASP A 178 1.41 22.25 -17.23
N SER A 179 1.71 23.38 -16.59
CA SER A 179 2.34 23.41 -15.28
C SER A 179 1.46 22.83 -14.16
N ARG A 180 0.13 22.87 -14.33
CA ARG A 180 -0.86 22.37 -13.37
C ARG A 180 -0.92 20.85 -13.40
N ILE A 181 -1.01 20.24 -14.58
CA ILE A 181 -0.98 18.78 -14.78
C ILE A 181 0.28 18.19 -14.15
N ILE A 182 1.45 18.82 -14.35
CA ILE A 182 2.70 18.37 -13.73
C ILE A 182 2.63 18.43 -12.20
N GLN A 183 2.04 19.48 -11.62
CA GLN A 183 1.89 19.55 -10.16
C GLN A 183 0.92 18.47 -9.64
N ASP A 184 -0.21 18.27 -10.31
CA ASP A 184 -1.20 17.26 -9.93
C ASP A 184 -0.58 15.85 -9.96
N TYR A 185 0.10 15.51 -11.05
CA TYR A 185 0.73 14.20 -11.23
C TYR A 185 1.88 14.00 -10.25
N LYS A 186 2.67 15.06 -10.01
CA LYS A 186 3.72 15.03 -8.99
C LYS A 186 3.13 14.77 -7.60
N GLN A 187 2.01 15.40 -7.26
CA GLN A 187 1.38 15.21 -5.96
C GLN A 187 0.84 13.79 -5.80
N LEU A 188 0.12 13.27 -6.81
CA LEU A 188 -0.35 11.89 -6.83
C LEU A 188 0.79 10.89 -6.66
N ILE A 189 1.88 11.04 -7.43
CA ILE A 189 3.06 10.19 -7.35
C ILE A 189 3.67 10.27 -5.94
N ARG A 190 3.81 11.48 -5.37
CA ARG A 190 4.40 11.69 -4.04
C ARG A 190 3.64 10.93 -2.96
N THR A 191 2.31 10.93 -3.03
CA THR A 191 1.43 10.32 -2.02
C THR A 191 1.06 8.87 -2.36
N SER A 192 1.58 8.27 -3.45
CA SER A 192 1.34 6.88 -3.82
C SER A 192 2.67 6.10 -3.96
N ILE A 193 3.15 5.90 -5.18
CA ILE A 193 4.33 5.08 -5.51
C ILE A 193 5.68 5.71 -5.09
N GLY A 194 5.67 6.98 -4.71
CA GLY A 194 6.86 7.75 -4.37
C GLY A 194 7.75 8.07 -5.57
N PHE A 195 8.92 8.66 -5.30
CA PHE A 195 9.82 9.18 -6.35
C PHE A 195 10.90 8.19 -6.82
N ASN A 196 10.64 6.89 -6.70
CA ASN A 196 11.53 5.87 -7.26
C ASN A 196 11.43 5.87 -8.81
N PRO A 197 12.52 6.10 -9.56
CA PRO A 197 12.45 6.16 -11.03
C PRO A 197 11.90 4.88 -11.68
N ARG A 198 12.18 3.70 -11.12
CA ARG A 198 11.68 2.41 -11.61
C ARG A 198 10.17 2.31 -11.43
N SER A 199 9.66 2.73 -10.26
CA SER A 199 8.22 2.76 -9.98
C SER A 199 7.50 3.75 -10.88
N ILE A 200 8.05 4.96 -11.07
CA ILE A 200 7.46 5.97 -11.97
C ILE A 200 7.44 5.46 -13.42
N LYS A 201 8.54 4.86 -13.91
CA LYS A 201 8.57 4.26 -15.25
C LYS A 201 7.51 3.18 -15.40
N ARG A 202 7.33 2.33 -14.39
CA ARG A 202 6.28 1.29 -14.39
C ARG A 202 4.88 1.92 -14.46
N LEU A 203 4.63 2.95 -13.66
CA LEU A 203 3.37 3.72 -13.69
C LEU A 203 3.08 4.29 -15.09
N PHE A 204 4.04 4.99 -15.70
CA PHE A 204 3.84 5.57 -17.04
C PHE A 204 3.66 4.50 -18.13
N ASN A 205 4.36 3.37 -18.04
CA ASN A 205 4.15 2.25 -18.97
C ASN A 205 2.73 1.66 -18.85
N THR A 206 2.25 1.45 -17.62
CA THR A 206 0.88 0.97 -17.37
C THR A 206 -0.15 1.99 -17.85
N TYR A 207 0.07 3.27 -17.54
CA TYR A 207 -0.77 4.36 -17.99
C TYR A 207 -0.82 4.49 -19.51
N GLN A 208 0.30 4.35 -20.21
CA GLN A 208 0.35 4.38 -21.67
C GLN A 208 -0.50 3.25 -22.28
N LEU A 209 -0.35 2.03 -21.78
CA LEU A 209 -1.13 0.88 -22.25
C LEU A 209 -2.62 1.10 -22.02
N LEU A 210 -3.01 1.49 -20.81
CA LEU A 210 -4.41 1.69 -20.45
C LEU A 210 -5.03 2.88 -21.18
N ASN A 211 -4.25 3.94 -21.42
CA ASN A 211 -4.72 5.08 -22.20
C ASN A 211 -5.00 4.69 -23.65
N LEU A 212 -4.12 3.89 -24.28
CA LEU A 212 -4.35 3.38 -25.64
C LEU A 212 -5.62 2.51 -25.72
N ILE A 213 -5.81 1.59 -24.77
CA ILE A 213 -6.99 0.73 -24.73
C ILE A 213 -8.26 1.57 -24.47
N SER A 214 -8.16 2.63 -23.66
CA SER A 214 -9.27 3.54 -23.36
C SER A 214 -9.67 4.36 -24.58
N CYS A 215 -8.73 4.87 -25.38
CA CYS A 215 -8.99 5.58 -26.65
C CYS A 215 -9.72 4.70 -27.68
N CYS A 216 -9.56 3.38 -27.64
CA CYS A 216 -10.27 2.46 -28.54
C CYS A 216 -11.75 2.28 -28.18
N LYS A 217 -12.20 2.75 -27.01
CA LYS A 217 -13.60 2.71 -26.59
C LYS A 217 -14.21 4.09 -26.72
N ALA A 218 -15.45 4.16 -27.20
CA ALA A 218 -16.20 5.41 -27.26
C ALA A 218 -16.52 5.89 -25.84
N SER A 219 -15.67 6.76 -25.28
CA SER A 219 -15.90 7.42 -24.00
C SER A 219 -16.64 8.73 -24.21
N LYS A 220 -17.58 9.07 -23.32
CA LYS A 220 -18.28 10.36 -23.34
C LYS A 220 -17.49 11.46 -22.64
N VAL A 221 -16.50 11.08 -21.83
CA VAL A 221 -15.65 11.95 -21.03
C VAL A 221 -14.69 12.72 -21.94
N GLN A 222 -14.48 14.01 -21.66
CA GLN A 222 -13.48 14.83 -22.37
C GLN A 222 -12.08 14.19 -22.25
N GLU A 223 -11.35 14.09 -23.36
CA GLU A 223 -10.04 13.39 -23.43
C GLU A 223 -9.03 13.83 -22.34
N GLU A 224 -8.89 15.14 -22.09
CA GLU A 224 -7.96 15.65 -21.06
C GLU A 224 -8.37 15.22 -19.64
N LEU A 225 -9.67 15.18 -19.36
CA LEU A 225 -10.21 14.73 -18.08
C LEU A 225 -10.07 13.22 -17.92
N ARG A 226 -10.41 12.45 -18.96
CA ARG A 226 -10.24 10.99 -19.04
C ARG A 226 -8.80 10.59 -18.70
N GLN A 227 -7.83 11.30 -19.28
CA GLN A 227 -6.39 11.07 -19.03
C GLN A 227 -6.00 11.34 -17.56
N ARG A 228 -6.47 12.44 -16.97
CA ARG A 228 -6.18 12.81 -15.57
C ARG A 228 -6.80 11.82 -14.58
N LEU A 229 -8.07 11.47 -14.78
CA LEU A 229 -8.79 10.49 -13.95
C LEU A 229 -8.14 9.11 -14.06
N LEU A 230 -7.80 8.67 -15.29
CA LEU A 230 -7.13 7.39 -15.50
C LEU A 230 -5.78 7.34 -14.79
N PHE A 231 -4.98 8.41 -14.88
CA PHE A 231 -3.70 8.49 -14.19
C PHE A 231 -3.85 8.39 -12.66
N ALA A 232 -4.83 9.12 -12.09
CA ALA A 232 -5.14 9.07 -10.67
C ALA A 232 -5.58 7.66 -10.22
N THR A 233 -6.46 7.02 -11.00
CA THR A 233 -6.95 5.66 -10.74
C THR A 233 -5.83 4.62 -10.78
N ILE A 234 -4.88 4.72 -11.70
CA ILE A 234 -3.74 3.79 -11.76
C ILE A 234 -2.79 4.00 -10.57
N CYS A 235 -2.57 5.25 -10.16
CA CYS A 235 -1.79 5.52 -8.93
C CYS A 235 -2.44 4.86 -7.71
N MET A 236 -3.77 4.91 -7.61
CA MET A 236 -4.53 4.22 -6.57
C MET A 236 -4.37 2.71 -6.67
N GLN A 237 -4.55 2.14 -7.87
CA GLN A 237 -4.44 0.70 -8.11
C GLN A 237 -3.05 0.14 -7.77
N MET A 238 -1.98 0.88 -8.03
CA MET A 238 -0.60 0.42 -7.81
C MET A 238 -0.13 0.49 -6.36
N THR A 239 -0.75 1.32 -5.52
CA THR A 239 -0.32 1.54 -4.14
C THR A 239 -1.38 1.14 -3.11
N TYR A 240 -2.64 1.51 -3.35
CA TYR A 240 -3.75 1.34 -2.42
C TYR A 240 -4.79 0.37 -3.00
N GLU A 241 -4.41 -0.89 -3.15
CA GLU A 241 -5.25 -1.93 -3.77
C GLU A 241 -6.61 -2.10 -3.08
N HIS A 242 -6.65 -2.10 -1.75
CA HIS A 242 -7.90 -2.24 -0.98
C HIS A 242 -8.81 -1.03 -1.12
N LEU A 243 -8.23 0.18 -1.10
CA LEU A 243 -8.96 1.42 -1.39
C LEU A 243 -9.54 1.41 -2.80
N TYR A 244 -8.75 0.97 -3.79
CA TYR A 244 -9.22 0.82 -5.17
C TYR A 244 -10.38 -0.18 -5.26
N SER A 245 -10.24 -1.34 -4.63
CA SER A 245 -11.28 -2.38 -4.60
C SER A 245 -12.57 -1.87 -3.94
N LEU A 246 -12.46 -1.15 -2.83
CA LEU A 246 -13.57 -0.51 -2.14
C LEU A 246 -14.31 0.47 -3.08
N ILE A 247 -13.58 1.40 -3.71
CA ILE A 247 -14.17 2.42 -4.59
C ILE A 247 -14.81 1.79 -5.83
N VAL A 248 -14.18 0.78 -6.44
CA VAL A 248 -14.76 0.06 -7.59
C VAL A 248 -16.02 -0.71 -7.18
N THR A 249 -16.03 -1.32 -5.99
CA THR A 249 -17.19 -2.06 -5.48
C THR A 249 -18.35 -1.12 -5.19
N SER A 250 -18.09 0.00 -4.50
CA SER A 250 -19.08 1.07 -4.28
C SER A 250 -19.59 1.67 -5.60
N SER A 251 -18.72 1.79 -6.61
CA SER A 251 -19.11 2.25 -7.95
C SER A 251 -20.05 1.26 -8.65
N LYS A 252 -19.79 -0.05 -8.56
CA LYS A 252 -20.63 -1.10 -9.17
C LYS A 252 -22.01 -1.22 -8.50
N ASN A 253 -22.05 -0.99 -7.19
CA ASN A 253 -23.27 -1.06 -6.40
C ASN A 253 -24.07 0.26 -6.39
N ASP A 254 -23.60 1.28 -7.14
CA ASP A 254 -24.18 2.63 -7.16
C ASP A 254 -24.21 3.36 -5.80
N GLU A 255 -23.31 2.98 -4.90
CA GLU A 255 -23.15 3.52 -3.55
C GLU A 255 -22.04 4.60 -3.47
N LEU A 256 -21.33 4.83 -4.58
CA LEU A 256 -20.26 5.82 -4.64
C LEU A 256 -20.87 7.23 -4.69
N THR A 257 -20.73 7.96 -3.59
CA THR A 257 -21.21 9.35 -3.46
C THR A 257 -20.04 10.31 -3.30
N GLY A 258 -20.28 11.59 -3.60
CA GLY A 258 -19.28 12.63 -3.38
C GLY A 258 -18.84 12.73 -1.91
N LYS A 259 -19.78 12.50 -0.98
CA LYS A 259 -19.54 12.50 0.46
C LYS A 259 -18.66 11.32 0.89
N SER A 260 -18.88 10.11 0.35
CA SER A 260 -18.04 8.95 0.69
C SER A 260 -16.61 9.12 0.20
N LEU A 261 -16.40 9.63 -1.02
CA LEU A 261 -15.05 9.93 -1.54
C LEU A 261 -14.32 10.98 -0.72
N ARG A 262 -15.01 12.07 -0.31
CA ARG A 262 -14.43 13.08 0.58
C ARG A 262 -14.13 12.54 1.98
N GLY A 263 -14.97 11.65 2.49
CA GLY A 263 -14.74 10.99 3.79
C GLY A 263 -13.44 10.20 3.82
N LEU A 264 -13.08 9.51 2.73
CA LEU A 264 -11.81 8.78 2.59
C LEU A 264 -10.57 9.70 2.56
N ALA A 265 -10.77 11.00 2.35
CA ALA A 265 -9.72 12.01 2.39
C ALA A 265 -9.45 12.57 3.79
N ASP A 266 -10.28 12.22 4.79
CA ASP A 266 -10.16 12.71 6.16
C ASP A 266 -9.61 11.62 7.11
N PRO A 267 -8.41 11.82 7.71
CA PRO A 267 -7.83 10.87 8.64
C PRO A 267 -8.71 10.57 9.86
N ASP A 268 -9.46 11.55 10.38
CA ASP A 268 -10.25 11.38 11.58
C ASP A 268 -11.49 10.53 11.30
N ILE A 269 -12.06 10.69 10.10
CA ILE A 269 -13.17 9.84 9.63
C ILE A 269 -12.67 8.41 9.46
N VAL A 270 -11.56 8.20 8.73
CA VAL A 270 -11.05 6.85 8.47
C VAL A 270 -10.61 6.16 9.77
N ARG A 271 -9.93 6.87 10.68
CA ARG A 271 -9.45 6.33 11.97
C ARG A 271 -10.57 5.86 12.88
N ASN A 272 -11.60 6.68 13.03
CA ASN A 272 -12.67 6.43 14.01
C ASN A 272 -13.75 5.50 13.47
N TYR A 273 -13.64 5.08 12.21
CA TYR A 273 -14.60 4.20 11.57
C TYR A 273 -14.27 2.73 11.86
N LYS A 274 -15.17 2.00 12.52
CA LYS A 274 -14.95 0.61 12.92
C LYS A 274 -14.80 -0.31 11.69
N GLY A 275 -13.71 -1.07 11.63
CA GLY A 275 -13.42 -2.05 10.57
C GLY A 275 -12.79 -1.46 9.30
N LEU A 276 -12.96 -0.16 9.01
CA LEU A 276 -12.43 0.45 7.79
C LEU A 276 -10.88 0.52 7.76
N PRO A 277 -10.16 0.85 8.85
CA PRO A 277 -8.71 0.74 8.87
C PRO A 277 -8.20 -0.67 8.57
N GLU A 278 -8.89 -1.70 9.06
CA GLU A 278 -8.53 -3.10 8.84
C GLU A 278 -8.77 -3.51 7.38
N GLU A 279 -9.93 -3.13 6.82
CA GLU A 279 -10.28 -3.34 5.41
C GLU A 279 -9.28 -2.65 4.46
N LEU A 280 -8.85 -1.44 4.79
CA LEU A 280 -7.88 -0.67 4.00
C LEU A 280 -6.43 -1.10 4.25
N ARG A 281 -6.19 -2.09 5.12
CA ARG A 281 -4.86 -2.53 5.58
C ARG A 281 -4.01 -1.40 6.18
N LEU A 282 -4.65 -0.48 6.89
CA LEU A 282 -4.02 0.61 7.63
C LEU A 282 -3.69 0.20 9.07
N VAL A 283 -3.51 -1.09 9.32
CA VAL A 283 -3.16 -1.64 10.64
C VAL A 283 -1.80 -2.33 10.58
N ASP A 284 -0.98 -2.08 11.59
CA ASP A 284 0.32 -2.70 11.77
C ASP A 284 0.21 -4.17 12.20
N LYS A 285 1.36 -4.82 12.39
CA LYS A 285 1.42 -6.23 12.80
C LYS A 285 0.82 -6.50 14.20
N ASP A 286 0.68 -5.46 15.01
CA ASP A 286 0.14 -5.53 16.37
C ASP A 286 -1.36 -5.18 16.39
N GLY A 287 -1.97 -4.94 15.22
CA GLY A 287 -3.40 -4.59 15.08
C GLY A 287 -3.72 -3.14 15.44
N LYS A 288 -2.71 -2.26 15.55
CA LYS A 288 -2.89 -0.82 15.77
C LYS A 288 -2.86 -0.08 14.45
N ILE A 289 -3.47 1.10 14.40
CA ILE A 289 -3.51 1.90 13.17
C ILE A 289 -2.09 2.41 12.84
N ASP A 290 -1.63 2.13 11.61
CA ASP A 290 -0.43 2.73 11.04
C ASP A 290 -0.74 4.17 10.64
N GLU A 291 -0.45 5.10 11.55
CA GLU A 291 -0.71 6.54 11.35
C GLU A 291 0.03 7.12 10.13
N ASP A 292 1.24 6.61 9.83
CA ASP A 292 2.00 7.09 8.68
C ASP A 292 1.35 6.67 7.37
N GLU A 293 0.86 5.43 7.29
CA GLU A 293 0.14 4.93 6.12
C GLU A 293 -1.23 5.59 5.96
N LEU A 294 -1.98 5.76 7.07
CA LEU A 294 -3.25 6.48 7.10
C LEU A 294 -3.09 7.91 6.55
N ILE A 295 -2.14 8.68 7.09
CA ILE A 295 -1.92 10.07 6.67
C ILE A 295 -1.52 10.13 5.20
N ARG A 296 -0.66 9.23 4.73
CA ARG A 296 -0.26 9.15 3.32
C ARG A 296 -1.44 8.83 2.40
N MET A 297 -2.27 7.85 2.76
CA MET A 297 -3.46 7.47 2.00
C MET A 297 -4.48 8.61 1.95
N CYS A 298 -4.80 9.24 3.08
CA CYS A 298 -5.71 10.38 3.09
C CYS A 298 -5.16 11.57 2.30
N ALA A 299 -3.85 11.83 2.34
CA ALA A 299 -3.23 12.85 1.50
C ALA A 299 -3.32 12.52 0.00
N PHE A 300 -3.23 11.24 -0.37
CA PHE A 300 -3.51 10.78 -1.72
C PHE A 300 -4.97 11.01 -2.10
N MET A 301 -5.91 10.64 -1.23
CA MET A 301 -7.34 10.84 -1.49
C MET A 301 -7.71 12.32 -1.63
N LYS A 302 -7.08 13.22 -0.87
CA LYS A 302 -7.24 14.67 -1.08
C LYS A 302 -6.81 15.11 -2.49
N ALA A 303 -5.67 14.60 -2.97
CA ALA A 303 -5.19 14.89 -4.33
C ALA A 303 -6.08 14.24 -5.40
N PHE A 304 -6.57 13.04 -5.15
CA PHE A 304 -7.48 12.31 -6.03
C PHE A 304 -8.81 13.04 -6.17
N VAL A 305 -9.47 13.39 -5.06
CA VAL A 305 -10.73 14.15 -5.05
C VAL A 305 -10.56 15.50 -5.76
N SER A 306 -9.43 16.19 -5.57
CA SER A 306 -9.15 17.44 -6.27
C SER A 306 -8.99 17.30 -7.79
N ILE A 307 -8.76 16.09 -8.31
CA ILE A 307 -8.73 15.82 -9.76
C ILE A 307 -10.12 15.50 -10.29
N VAL A 308 -10.96 14.86 -9.47
CA VAL A 308 -12.37 14.57 -9.76
C VAL A 308 -13.22 15.83 -9.69
N ASP A 309 -12.93 16.75 -8.76
CA ASP A 309 -13.57 18.06 -8.60
C ASP A 309 -13.04 19.03 -9.68
N ILE A 310 -13.71 19.04 -10.83
CA ILE A 310 -13.33 19.81 -12.02
C ILE A 310 -13.66 21.28 -11.82
N ASP A 311 -14.85 21.56 -11.27
CA ASP A 311 -15.35 22.91 -11.08
C ASP A 311 -14.78 23.62 -9.84
N LYS A 312 -14.06 22.85 -8.98
CA LYS A 312 -13.46 23.29 -7.72
C LYS A 312 -14.50 23.80 -6.72
N SER A 313 -15.72 23.29 -6.82
CA SER A 313 -16.82 23.63 -5.91
C SER A 313 -16.62 23.03 -4.52
N LYS A 314 -15.65 22.11 -4.35
CA LYS A 314 -15.45 21.26 -3.16
C LYS A 314 -16.57 20.26 -2.92
N LEU A 315 -17.62 20.32 -3.72
CA LEU A 315 -18.67 19.32 -3.81
C LEU A 315 -18.42 18.52 -5.08
N LEU A 316 -18.90 17.29 -5.13
CA LEU A 316 -18.75 16.44 -6.31
C LEU A 316 -20.15 16.29 -6.89
N SER A 317 -20.33 16.79 -8.10
CA SER A 317 -21.57 16.70 -8.86
C SER A 317 -21.81 15.27 -9.36
N ASP A 318 -23.06 14.95 -9.70
CA ASP A 318 -23.40 13.65 -10.28
C ASP A 318 -22.73 13.43 -11.64
N GLU A 319 -22.48 14.50 -12.40
CA GLU A 319 -21.73 14.44 -13.66
C GLU A 319 -20.28 14.01 -13.44
N GLU A 320 -19.57 14.63 -12.48
CA GLU A 320 -18.19 14.27 -12.13
C GLU A 320 -18.07 12.84 -11.58
N LEU A 321 -19.05 12.42 -10.78
CA LEU A 321 -19.12 11.05 -10.28
C LEU A 321 -19.36 10.06 -11.41
N ASN A 322 -20.21 10.39 -12.39
CA ASN A 322 -20.46 9.52 -13.54
C ASN A 322 -19.22 9.40 -14.44
N ASP A 323 -18.50 10.49 -14.68
CA ASP A 323 -17.23 10.47 -15.40
C ASP A 323 -16.22 9.56 -14.68
N LEU A 324 -16.11 9.68 -13.36
CA LEU A 324 -15.26 8.80 -12.55
C LEU A 324 -15.70 7.33 -12.64
N LYS A 325 -17.00 7.04 -12.51
CA LYS A 325 -17.56 5.68 -12.61
C LYS A 325 -17.22 5.03 -13.96
N GLU A 326 -17.27 5.80 -15.06
CA GLU A 326 -16.88 5.31 -16.39
C GLU A 326 -15.41 4.86 -16.45
N ILE A 327 -14.51 5.66 -15.85
CA ILE A 327 -13.07 5.33 -15.78
C ILE A 327 -12.80 4.14 -14.86
N LEU A 328 -13.46 4.06 -13.71
CA LEU A 328 -13.34 2.95 -12.76
C LEU A 328 -13.83 1.63 -13.37
N PHE A 329 -14.95 1.67 -14.10
CA PHE A 329 -15.43 0.51 -14.85
C PHE A 329 -14.36 0.04 -15.84
N PHE A 330 -13.78 0.97 -16.60
CA PHE A 330 -12.73 0.66 -17.56
C PHE A 330 -11.47 0.06 -16.90
N SER A 331 -10.95 0.68 -15.85
CA SER A 331 -9.75 0.19 -15.16
C SER A 331 -9.99 -1.18 -14.55
N SER A 332 -11.21 -1.44 -14.06
CA SER A 332 -11.57 -2.72 -13.44
C SER A 332 -11.46 -3.92 -14.38
N VAL A 333 -11.75 -3.74 -15.67
CA VAL A 333 -11.65 -4.79 -16.70
C VAL A 333 -10.20 -5.23 -16.92
N THR A 334 -9.25 -4.33 -16.67
CA THR A 334 -7.82 -4.57 -16.87
C THR A 334 -7.07 -4.89 -15.57
N SER A 335 -7.74 -4.76 -14.43
CA SER A 335 -7.19 -5.13 -13.14
C SER A 335 -7.44 -6.60 -12.85
N ILE A 336 -6.44 -7.28 -12.28
CA ILE A 336 -6.59 -8.64 -11.74
C ILE A 336 -7.40 -8.50 -10.45
N MET A 337 -8.73 -8.48 -10.55
CA MET A 337 -9.61 -8.55 -9.37
C MET A 337 -10.01 -10.02 -9.18
N GLU A 338 -9.83 -10.56 -7.98
CA GLU A 338 -10.48 -11.83 -7.62
C GLU A 338 -11.99 -11.61 -7.61
N GLU A 339 -12.69 -12.24 -8.55
CA GLU A 339 -14.15 -12.24 -8.56
C GLU A 339 -14.67 -12.98 -7.32
N ALA A 340 -15.17 -12.23 -6.34
CA ALA A 340 -15.87 -12.79 -5.20
C ALA A 340 -17.13 -13.54 -5.70
N LYS A 341 -17.19 -14.85 -5.43
CA LYS A 341 -18.34 -15.71 -5.77
C LYS A 341 -19.63 -15.17 -5.15
N VAL A 342 -20.56 -14.74 -6.01
CA VAL A 342 -21.94 -14.38 -5.62
C VAL A 342 -22.76 -15.67 -5.50
N ASN A 343 -23.10 -16.08 -4.28
CA ASN A 343 -24.07 -17.15 -4.01
C ASN A 343 -25.50 -16.58 -4.02
N THR A 344 -26.48 -17.35 -4.48
CA THR A 344 -27.89 -16.96 -4.70
C THR A 344 -28.68 -16.46 -3.47
N GLY A 345 -28.18 -16.64 -2.24
CA GLY A 345 -28.73 -15.94 -1.05
C GLY A 345 -28.43 -14.44 -1.02
N MET A 346 -27.40 -14.01 -1.75
CA MET A 346 -26.92 -12.64 -1.86
C MET A 346 -27.93 -11.73 -2.59
N GLU A 347 -28.79 -12.26 -3.48
CA GLU A 347 -29.78 -11.44 -4.23
C GLU A 347 -30.88 -10.84 -3.34
N VAL A 348 -31.38 -11.59 -2.35
CA VAL A 348 -32.43 -11.08 -1.44
C VAL A 348 -31.83 -10.07 -0.46
N GLU A 349 -30.65 -10.36 0.07
CA GLU A 349 -29.94 -9.46 0.98
C GLU A 349 -29.49 -8.18 0.27
N GLN A 350 -29.07 -8.25 -1.00
CA GLN A 350 -28.79 -7.09 -1.85
C GLN A 350 -30.05 -6.25 -2.12
N LYS A 351 -31.21 -6.86 -2.35
CA LYS A 351 -32.48 -6.12 -2.50
C LYS A 351 -32.85 -5.37 -1.23
N ILE A 352 -32.72 -6.01 -0.08
CA ILE A 352 -32.95 -5.37 1.24
C ILE A 352 -31.93 -4.25 1.45
N ARG A 353 -30.67 -4.46 1.08
CA ARG A 353 -29.59 -3.47 1.16
C ARG A 353 -29.92 -2.19 0.38
N VAL A 354 -30.26 -2.31 -0.90
CA VAL A 354 -30.61 -1.16 -1.75
C VAL A 354 -31.84 -0.43 -1.21
N ARG A 355 -32.85 -1.17 -0.78
CA ARG A 355 -34.06 -0.59 -0.17
C ARG A 355 -33.75 0.19 1.10
N ASN A 356 -33.02 -0.40 2.04
CA ASN A 356 -32.69 0.25 3.32
C ASN A 356 -31.84 1.51 3.09
N ARG A 357 -30.96 1.49 2.09
CA ARG A 357 -30.17 2.65 1.70
C ARG A 357 -31.06 3.79 1.19
N ALA A 358 -31.97 3.49 0.26
CA ALA A 358 -32.91 4.48 -0.28
C ALA A 358 -33.81 5.10 0.81
N ILE A 359 -34.26 4.30 1.78
CA ILE A 359 -35.06 4.81 2.91
C ILE A 359 -34.23 5.79 3.75
N ILE A 360 -32.98 5.43 4.09
CA ILE A 360 -32.13 6.32 4.90
C ILE A 360 -31.75 7.59 4.14
N ASP A 361 -31.43 7.52 2.85
CA ASP A 361 -31.11 8.70 2.05
C ASP A 361 -32.33 9.67 1.99
N ALA A 362 -33.56 9.14 1.87
CA ALA A 362 -34.78 9.94 1.92
C ALA A 362 -35.07 10.54 3.31
N VAL A 363 -34.84 9.77 4.38
CA VAL A 363 -34.97 10.23 5.77
C VAL A 363 -33.93 11.32 6.07
N ASP A 364 -32.67 11.14 5.66
CA ASP A 364 -31.61 12.14 5.84
C ASP A 364 -31.99 13.44 5.14
N ALA A 365 -32.41 13.39 3.87
CA ALA A 365 -32.85 14.57 3.12
C ALA A 365 -33.98 15.36 3.83
N ASN A 366 -34.91 14.66 4.49
CA ASN A 366 -35.98 15.29 5.27
C ASN A 366 -35.50 15.91 6.58
N LEU A 367 -34.42 15.38 7.16
CA LEU A 367 -33.88 15.80 8.46
C LEU A 367 -32.72 16.80 8.35
N THR A 368 -32.05 16.88 7.20
CA THR A 368 -30.87 17.74 6.99
C THR A 368 -31.13 19.20 7.37
N SER A 369 -32.30 19.73 7.00
CA SER A 369 -32.67 21.12 7.29
C SER A 369 -33.07 21.38 8.76
N ILE A 370 -33.26 20.32 9.56
CA ILE A 370 -33.81 20.38 10.92
C ILE A 370 -32.72 20.08 11.96
N ILE A 371 -32.00 18.97 11.77
CA ILE A 371 -31.04 18.43 12.75
C ILE A 371 -29.60 18.65 12.30
N GLY A 372 -29.35 18.62 10.98
CA GLY A 372 -28.04 18.75 10.38
C GLY A 372 -27.69 17.56 9.47
N ASP A 373 -26.50 17.60 8.89
CA ASP A 373 -26.02 16.58 7.95
C ASP A 373 -25.64 15.29 8.67
N PHE A 374 -26.41 14.21 8.49
CA PHE A 374 -26.03 12.92 9.04
C PHE A 374 -25.02 12.19 8.15
N MET A 375 -24.11 11.46 8.78
CA MET A 375 -23.20 10.54 8.10
C MET A 375 -23.88 9.19 7.90
N ILE A 376 -24.17 8.84 6.64
CA ILE A 376 -24.80 7.57 6.26
C ILE A 376 -23.75 6.52 5.93
N TRP A 377 -23.88 5.32 6.49
CA TRP A 377 -23.01 4.18 6.20
C TRP A 377 -23.79 2.88 6.02
N GLN A 378 -23.23 2.00 5.17
CA GLN A 378 -23.74 0.66 4.91
C GLN A 378 -22.56 -0.35 4.86
N PRO A 379 -22.59 -1.47 5.63
CA PRO A 379 -21.48 -2.43 5.73
C PRO A 379 -21.20 -3.15 4.42
N ILE A 380 -19.96 -3.28 3.98
CA ILE A 380 -19.63 -3.96 2.70
C ILE A 380 -19.67 -5.49 2.84
N LYS A 381 -19.43 -6.03 4.04
CA LYS A 381 -19.54 -7.45 4.37
C LYS A 381 -20.33 -7.64 5.68
N ALA A 382 -20.96 -8.80 5.83
CA ALA A 382 -21.60 -9.16 7.09
C ALA A 382 -20.54 -9.58 8.12
N GLU A 383 -20.61 -9.05 9.34
CA GLU A 383 -19.65 -9.33 10.40
C GLU A 383 -20.35 -9.34 11.77
N ASN A 384 -20.17 -10.40 12.56
CA ASN A 384 -20.86 -10.64 13.83
C ASN A 384 -22.40 -10.50 13.71
N ASP A 385 -22.99 -9.54 14.45
CA ASP A 385 -24.43 -9.23 14.50
C ASP A 385 -24.88 -8.17 13.47
N ILE A 386 -23.96 -7.65 12.64
CA ILE A 386 -24.25 -6.61 11.64
C ILE A 386 -24.45 -7.28 10.28
N LYS A 387 -25.63 -7.11 9.71
CA LYS A 387 -25.93 -7.63 8.37
C LYS A 387 -25.44 -6.66 7.30
N MET A 388 -25.06 -7.20 6.14
CA MET A 388 -24.67 -6.41 4.97
C MET A 388 -25.81 -5.46 4.49
N SER A 389 -27.05 -5.74 4.88
CA SER A 389 -28.23 -4.93 4.55
C SER A 389 -28.58 -3.85 5.57
N ASP A 390 -27.88 -3.79 6.71
CA ASP A 390 -28.12 -2.76 7.72
C ASP A 390 -27.58 -1.41 7.23
N VAL A 391 -28.27 -0.32 7.56
CA VAL A 391 -27.82 1.03 7.21
C VAL A 391 -27.89 1.88 8.45
N SER A 392 -26.79 2.54 8.80
CA SER A 392 -26.71 3.44 9.93
C SER A 392 -26.48 4.87 9.49
N CYS A 393 -26.95 5.79 10.32
CA CYS A 393 -26.94 7.22 10.09
C CYS A 393 -26.61 7.89 11.41
N SER A 394 -25.59 8.75 11.45
CA SER A 394 -25.13 9.34 12.71
C SER A 394 -24.70 10.79 12.59
N ILE A 395 -24.89 11.54 13.67
CA ILE A 395 -24.42 12.91 13.82
C ILE A 395 -23.81 13.08 15.20
N ASP A 396 -22.70 13.83 15.29
CA ASP A 396 -22.06 14.13 16.57
C ASP A 396 -22.71 15.39 17.17
N LEU A 397 -23.16 15.26 18.42
CA LEU A 397 -23.80 16.32 19.20
C LEU A 397 -23.01 16.56 20.50
N ILE A 398 -23.24 17.71 21.11
CA ILE A 398 -22.64 18.08 22.39
C ILE A 398 -23.79 18.46 23.34
N THR A 399 -23.79 17.90 24.55
CA THR A 399 -24.77 18.28 25.56
C THR A 399 -24.55 19.70 26.06
N LEU A 400 -25.55 20.32 26.69
CA LEU A 400 -25.36 21.62 27.36
C LEU A 400 -24.30 21.57 28.48
N SER A 401 -24.03 20.39 29.04
CA SER A 401 -22.96 20.13 30.00
C SER A 401 -21.58 19.90 29.36
N GLY A 402 -21.48 20.01 28.03
CA GLY A 402 -20.22 19.87 27.29
C GLY A 402 -19.78 18.43 27.03
N ILE A 403 -20.69 17.45 27.16
CA ILE A 403 -20.39 16.04 26.93
C ILE A 403 -20.67 15.71 25.46
N PRO A 404 -19.66 15.31 24.66
CA PRO A 404 -19.88 14.88 23.30
C PRO A 404 -20.55 13.50 23.28
N PHE A 405 -21.58 13.36 22.46
CA PHE A 405 -22.24 12.08 22.20
C PHE A 405 -22.71 12.01 20.75
N LYS A 406 -22.79 10.80 20.23
CA LYS A 406 -23.26 10.49 18.89
C LYS A 406 -24.74 10.16 18.94
N TYR A 407 -25.53 10.90 18.15
CA TYR A 407 -26.91 10.59 17.88
C TYR A 407 -26.99 9.75 16.61
N GLU A 408 -27.25 8.46 16.77
CA GLU A 408 -27.25 7.49 15.68
C GLU A 408 -28.63 6.86 15.54
N PHE A 409 -29.05 6.62 14.30
CA PHE A 409 -30.15 5.73 14.01
C PHE A 409 -29.73 4.74 12.93
N SER A 410 -30.19 3.50 13.04
CA SER A 410 -29.89 2.46 12.07
C SER A 410 -31.12 1.64 11.77
N ILE A 411 -31.28 1.27 10.50
CA ILE A 411 -32.32 0.36 10.06
C ILE A 411 -31.71 -1.01 9.82
N SER A 412 -32.36 -2.03 10.39
CA SER A 412 -32.09 -3.43 10.10
C SER A 412 -33.35 -4.11 9.57
N SER A 413 -33.18 -5.18 8.80
CA SER A 413 -34.33 -5.89 8.23
C SER A 413 -34.12 -7.40 8.23
N LYS A 414 -35.19 -8.12 8.58
CA LYS A 414 -35.21 -9.60 8.52
C LYS A 414 -35.91 -10.11 7.26
N SER A 415 -36.78 -9.31 6.66
CA SER A 415 -37.53 -9.60 5.45
C SER A 415 -37.68 -8.31 4.62
N MET A 416 -38.19 -8.43 3.39
CA MET A 416 -38.58 -7.27 2.58
C MET A 416 -39.80 -6.51 3.13
N GLN A 417 -40.47 -7.01 4.18
CA GLN A 417 -41.68 -6.39 4.74
C GLN A 417 -41.43 -5.78 6.12
N ASP A 418 -40.41 -6.26 6.84
CA ASP A 418 -40.14 -5.87 8.22
C ASP A 418 -38.88 -5.00 8.33
N ILE A 419 -39.10 -3.72 8.64
CA ILE A 419 -38.06 -2.73 8.94
C ILE A 419 -38.01 -2.53 10.45
N CYS A 420 -36.82 -2.66 11.05
CA CYS A 420 -36.58 -2.37 12.46
C CYS A 420 -35.67 -1.14 12.57
N LEU A 421 -36.14 -0.11 13.26
CA LEU A 421 -35.39 1.10 13.55
C LEU A 421 -34.73 0.95 14.92
N HIS A 422 -33.42 1.17 14.98
CA HIS A 422 -32.67 1.32 16.22
C HIS A 422 -32.22 2.75 16.34
N LEU A 423 -32.47 3.38 17.48
CA LEU A 423 -32.03 4.74 17.78
C LEU A 423 -31.10 4.70 18.97
N LYS A 424 -29.92 5.29 18.84
CA LYS A 424 -28.81 5.15 19.78
C LYS A 424 -28.26 6.52 20.18
N LEU A 425 -27.99 6.66 21.46
CA LEU A 425 -27.28 7.80 22.05
C LEU A 425 -25.97 7.25 22.62
N ILE A 426 -24.88 7.40 21.87
CA ILE A 426 -23.61 6.70 22.13
C ILE A 426 -22.54 7.69 22.55
N CYS A 427 -21.69 7.34 23.52
CA CYS A 427 -20.51 8.14 23.85
C CYS A 427 -19.29 7.24 24.08
N THR A 428 -18.12 7.86 24.29
CA THR A 428 -16.92 7.15 24.71
C THR A 428 -17.09 6.59 26.13
N GLN A 429 -16.39 5.49 26.44
CA GLN A 429 -16.48 4.84 27.76
C GLN A 429 -16.15 5.81 28.91
N GLU A 430 -15.15 6.69 28.73
CA GLU A 430 -14.74 7.70 29.73
C GLU A 430 -15.86 8.70 30.08
N MET A 431 -16.78 8.94 29.14
CA MET A 431 -17.85 9.93 29.29
C MET A 431 -19.21 9.28 29.62
N LEU A 432 -19.28 7.95 29.66
CA LEU A 432 -20.52 7.19 29.80
C LEU A 432 -21.19 7.40 31.16
N GLU A 433 -20.44 7.40 32.25
CA GLU A 433 -21.00 7.63 33.59
C GLU A 433 -21.57 9.04 33.71
N LYS A 434 -20.86 10.05 33.20
CA LYS A 434 -21.33 11.44 33.17
C LYS A 434 -22.56 11.62 32.29
N LEU A 435 -22.61 10.95 31.14
CA LEU A 435 -23.78 10.95 30.27
C LEU A 435 -24.98 10.29 30.97
N LYS A 436 -24.77 9.21 31.72
CA LYS A 436 -25.82 8.51 32.48
C LYS A 436 -26.39 9.37 33.61
N GLU A 437 -25.53 10.05 34.36
CA GLU A 437 -25.94 11.00 35.39
C GLU A 437 -26.75 12.16 34.81
N PHE A 438 -26.37 12.64 33.63
CA PHE A 438 -27.01 13.80 32.99
C PHE A 438 -28.34 13.45 32.30
N PHE A 439 -28.42 12.33 31.57
CA PHE A 439 -29.63 11.92 30.83
C PHE A 439 -30.66 11.17 31.69
N GLY A 440 -30.22 10.57 32.80
CA GLY A 440 -31.07 9.72 33.64
C GLY A 440 -31.48 8.40 32.94
N PRO A 441 -32.39 7.61 33.55
CA PRO A 441 -32.66 6.23 33.12
C PRO A 441 -33.35 6.11 31.76
N ASN A 442 -34.09 7.14 31.33
CA ASN A 442 -34.78 7.17 30.03
C ASN A 442 -34.74 8.60 29.47
N PRO A 443 -33.71 8.96 28.67
CA PRO A 443 -33.60 10.31 28.13
C PRO A 443 -34.79 10.74 27.28
N LEU A 444 -35.45 9.82 26.57
CA LEU A 444 -36.51 10.15 25.62
C LEU A 444 -37.94 10.05 26.20
N ASP A 445 -38.12 9.66 27.46
CA ASP A 445 -39.44 9.40 28.07
C ASP A 445 -40.39 8.57 27.18
N SER A 446 -39.82 7.72 26.32
CA SER A 446 -40.60 6.88 25.42
C SER A 446 -41.28 5.76 26.22
N GLU A 447 -42.45 5.32 25.76
CA GLU A 447 -43.10 4.09 26.26
C GLU A 447 -42.16 2.88 26.17
N ILE A 448 -41.21 2.91 25.23
CA ILE A 448 -40.16 1.92 25.07
C ILE A 448 -38.97 2.32 25.95
N GLN A 449 -38.65 1.48 26.93
CA GLN A 449 -37.46 1.66 27.78
C GLN A 449 -36.18 1.38 26.97
N PRO A 450 -35.14 2.21 27.09
CA PRO A 450 -33.88 1.96 26.41
C PRO A 450 -33.13 0.78 27.03
N ILE A 451 -32.41 0.04 26.19
CA ILE A 451 -31.35 -0.87 26.64
C ILE A 451 -30.13 -0.01 26.91
N ILE A 452 -29.67 -0.01 28.16
CA ILE A 452 -28.46 0.71 28.58
C ILE A 452 -27.28 -0.27 28.52
N ASN A 453 -26.37 -0.04 27.59
CA ASN A 453 -25.18 -0.88 27.39
C ASN A 453 -23.88 -0.13 27.75
N ASP A 454 -22.74 -0.69 27.37
CA ASP A 454 -21.39 -0.14 27.55
C ASP A 454 -21.09 1.04 26.61
N LYS A 455 -22.02 1.38 25.72
CA LYS A 455 -21.90 2.44 24.72
C LYS A 455 -22.89 3.58 24.94
N GLY A 456 -24.02 3.33 25.60
CA GLY A 456 -25.02 4.35 25.90
C GLY A 456 -26.44 3.79 25.94
N TYR A 457 -27.37 4.51 25.31
CA TYR A 457 -28.79 4.16 25.26
C TYR A 457 -29.18 3.66 23.88
N GLU A 458 -29.91 2.56 23.81
CA GLU A 458 -30.44 1.99 22.56
C GLU A 458 -31.94 1.76 22.66
N TYR A 459 -32.70 2.33 21.73
CA TYR A 459 -34.14 2.18 21.58
C TYR A 459 -34.43 1.38 20.32
N THR A 460 -35.24 0.34 20.43
CA THR A 460 -35.60 -0.51 19.28
C THR A 460 -37.10 -0.40 18.99
N CYS A 461 -37.42 0.02 17.77
CA CYS A 461 -38.76 0.02 17.21
C CYS A 461 -38.87 -1.08 16.15
N ILE A 462 -39.79 -2.02 16.33
CA ILE A 462 -39.93 -3.22 15.50
C ILE A 462 -41.15 -3.08 14.57
N SER A 463 -41.09 -3.74 13.40
CA SER A 463 -42.22 -3.92 12.48
C SER A 463 -42.78 -2.64 11.85
N ILE A 464 -41.90 -1.79 11.32
CA ILE A 464 -42.29 -0.63 10.50
C ILE A 464 -42.62 -1.11 9.08
N PRO A 465 -43.83 -0.87 8.54
CA PRO A 465 -44.17 -1.19 7.16
C PRO A 465 -43.39 -0.32 6.17
N GLU A 466 -42.95 -0.90 5.04
CA GLU A 466 -42.18 -0.18 4.02
C GLU A 466 -42.89 1.05 3.47
N ALA A 467 -44.20 0.97 3.21
CA ALA A 467 -45.00 2.06 2.63
C ALA A 467 -45.01 3.35 3.47
N GLU A 468 -44.85 3.23 4.78
CA GLU A 468 -44.87 4.35 5.73
C GLU A 468 -43.51 4.59 6.37
N SER A 469 -42.48 3.83 5.95
CA SER A 469 -41.19 3.77 6.64
C SER A 469 -40.48 5.12 6.70
N ILE A 470 -40.47 5.87 5.59
CA ILE A 470 -39.81 7.18 5.51
C ILE A 470 -40.45 8.16 6.50
N ASP A 471 -41.78 8.28 6.48
CA ASP A 471 -42.52 9.24 7.32
C ASP A 471 -42.43 8.88 8.81
N VAL A 472 -42.61 7.60 9.14
CA VAL A 472 -42.55 7.10 10.52
C VAL A 472 -41.15 7.28 11.10
N ILE A 473 -40.11 6.91 10.34
CA ILE A 473 -38.72 7.02 10.80
C ILE A 473 -38.34 8.49 10.96
N THR A 474 -38.66 9.34 9.97
CA THR A 474 -38.41 10.79 10.03
C THR A 474 -39.09 11.41 11.25
N SER A 475 -40.37 11.09 11.49
CA SER A 475 -41.13 11.62 12.63
C SER A 475 -40.53 11.20 13.96
N ARG A 476 -40.12 9.93 14.10
CA ARG A 476 -39.54 9.39 15.35
C ARG A 476 -38.17 9.98 15.67
N ILE A 477 -37.32 10.18 14.67
CA ILE A 477 -36.01 10.81 14.85
C ILE A 477 -36.19 12.28 15.22
N LYS A 478 -37.11 12.98 14.55
CA LYS A 478 -37.42 14.37 14.88
C LYS A 478 -37.97 14.51 16.30
N GLU A 479 -38.92 13.66 16.69
CA GLU A 479 -39.50 13.65 18.03
C GLU A 479 -38.42 13.42 19.11
N ALA A 480 -37.56 12.43 18.92
CA ALA A 480 -36.45 12.16 19.84
C ALA A 480 -35.51 13.37 19.95
N HIS A 481 -35.17 14.01 18.85
CA HIS A 481 -34.34 15.23 18.86
C HIS A 481 -35.00 16.40 19.59
N GLU A 482 -36.31 16.63 19.37
CA GLU A 482 -37.07 17.68 20.06
C GLU A 482 -37.21 17.41 21.56
N ILE A 483 -37.31 16.15 21.99
CA ILE A 483 -37.32 15.78 23.41
C ILE A 483 -35.97 16.11 24.05
N LEU A 484 -34.86 15.80 23.39
CA LEU A 484 -33.52 16.15 23.87
C LEU A 484 -33.36 17.68 24.02
N LYS A 485 -33.92 18.47 23.09
CA LYS A 485 -33.96 19.94 23.19
C LYS A 485 -34.84 20.43 24.34
N THR A 486 -36.07 19.93 24.43
CA THR A 486 -37.06 20.36 25.43
C THR A 486 -36.60 20.06 26.85
N LYS A 487 -35.88 18.96 27.06
CA LYS A 487 -35.26 18.61 28.34
C LYS A 487 -33.98 19.39 28.66
N GLY A 488 -33.51 20.24 27.75
CA GLY A 488 -32.26 20.98 27.91
C GLY A 488 -31.02 20.09 27.88
N TYR A 489 -31.09 18.94 27.19
CA TYR A 489 -29.91 18.09 27.02
C TYR A 489 -28.99 18.61 25.94
N ILE A 490 -29.56 19.16 24.86
CA ILE A 490 -28.84 19.78 23.73
C ILE A 490 -29.39 21.19 23.48
N ALA A 491 -28.63 21.99 22.72
CA ALA A 491 -28.96 23.37 22.40
C ALA A 491 -30.14 23.52 21.42
#